data_AF-A0A1G2YDQ3-F1
#
_entry.id   AF-A0A1G2YDQ3-F1
#
_cell.length_a   1.000
_cell.length_b   1.000
_cell.length_c   1.000
_cell.angle_alpha   90.00
_cell.angle_beta   90.00
_cell.angle_gamma   90.00
#
_symmetry.space_group_name_H-M   'P 1'
#
loop_
_entity.id
_entity.type
_entity.pdbx_description
1 polymer ?
#
loop_
_entity_poly.entity_id
_entity_poly.type
_entity_poly.pdbx_seq_one_letter_code
_entity_poly.pdbx_strand_id
1 'polypeptide(L)'
;MVHRIDSDNSEPFTEVIRKYVLGLSQEERMLVVLKSQLYDRHWEPMLDDLKNRLAGKPYIFKLANRIADDIQRIEKLRLFEDQHKVDLSDYIELH
;
A
#
# COMPACT_ATOMS: atom_id res chain seq x y z
N MET A 1 -10.21 43.13 4.12
CA MET A 1 -10.96 41.98 3.59
C MET A 1 -10.18 40.74 4.00
N VAL A 2 -10.67 40.01 5.00
CA VAL A 2 -9.93 38.93 5.66
C VAL A 2 -9.77 37.73 4.72
N HIS A 3 -8.52 37.33 4.46
CA HIS A 3 -8.21 35.96 4.03
C HIS A 3 -8.64 35.04 5.17
N ARG A 4 -9.72 34.27 4.97
CA ARG A 4 -9.97 33.09 5.79
C ARG A 4 -8.90 32.07 5.43
N ILE A 5 -8.03 31.79 6.39
CA ILE A 5 -7.16 30.62 6.33
C ILE A 5 -8.06 29.45 6.74
N ASP A 6 -8.26 28.52 5.82
CA ASP A 6 -8.89 27.24 6.08
C ASP A 6 -7.95 26.41 6.97
N SER A 7 -8.01 26.65 8.28
CA SER A 7 -7.26 25.91 9.30
C SER A 7 -8.24 25.13 10.16
N ASP A 8 -8.45 23.85 9.85
CA ASP A 8 -8.78 22.84 10.89
C ASP A 8 -8.84 21.38 10.39
N ASN A 9 -8.87 21.12 9.08
CA ASN A 9 -9.15 19.76 8.58
C ASN A 9 -7.90 18.88 8.35
N SER A 10 -6.69 19.41 8.54
CA SER A 10 -5.42 18.76 8.16
C SER A 10 -4.78 17.92 9.27
N GLU A 11 -4.96 18.28 10.55
CA GLU A 11 -4.33 17.54 11.66
C GLU A 11 -4.92 16.14 11.87
N PRO A 12 -6.26 15.94 11.91
CA PRO A 12 -6.84 14.60 12.09
C PRO A 12 -6.52 13.67 10.93
N PHE A 13 -6.51 14.20 9.70
CA PHE A 13 -6.20 13.44 8.49
C PHE A 13 -4.74 12.94 8.48
N THR A 14 -3.80 13.81 8.85
CA THR A 14 -2.37 13.46 8.93
C THR A 14 -2.11 12.42 10.03
N GLU A 15 -2.79 12.52 11.17
CA GLU A 15 -2.62 11.57 12.27
C GLU A 15 -3.18 10.17 11.94
N VAL A 16 -4.28 10.08 11.17
CA VAL A 16 -4.80 8.79 10.69
C VAL A 16 -3.79 8.09 9.78
N ILE A 17 -3.21 8.81 8.83
CA ILE A 17 -2.18 8.27 7.92
C ILE A 17 -0.95 7.84 8.72
N ARG A 18 -0.48 8.68 9.64
CA ARG A 18 0.67 8.37 10.50
C ARG A 18 0.45 7.08 11.30
N LYS A 19 -0.70 6.96 11.98
CA LYS A 19 -1.04 5.77 12.77
C LYS A 19 -1.11 4.52 11.90
N TYR A 20 -1.68 4.63 10.71
CA TYR A 20 -1.76 3.51 9.77
C TYR A 20 -0.37 3.06 9.33
N VAL A 21 0.48 3.99 8.89
CA VAL A 21 1.87 3.71 8.46
C VAL A 21 2.70 3.10 9.59
N LEU A 22 2.58 3.61 10.81
CA LEU A 22 3.24 3.04 11.99
C LEU A 22 2.78 1.61 12.33
N GLY A 23 1.54 1.26 11.97
CA GLY A 23 0.97 -0.08 12.17
C GLY A 23 1.31 -1.10 11.09
N LEU A 24 1.89 -0.69 9.95
CA LEU A 24 2.21 -1.61 8.86
C LEU A 24 3.28 -2.64 9.26
N SER A 25 3.03 -3.89 8.90
CA SER A 25 4.02 -4.97 9.04
C SER A 25 5.22 -4.74 8.12
N GLN A 26 6.30 -5.50 8.35
CA GLN A 26 7.46 -5.44 7.47
C GLN A 26 7.12 -5.88 6.04
N GLU A 27 6.29 -6.92 5.89
CA GLU A 27 5.81 -7.40 4.60
C GLU A 27 4.97 -6.35 3.88
N GLU A 28 4.05 -5.68 4.58
CA GLU A 28 3.25 -4.60 4.01
C GLU A 28 4.11 -3.42 3.56
N ARG A 29 5.08 -3.00 4.38
CA ARG A 29 6.05 -1.96 4.01
C ARG A 29 6.86 -2.34 2.78
N MET A 30 7.32 -3.59 2.71
CA MET A 30 8.05 -4.10 1.55
C MET A 30 7.18 -4.03 0.29
N LEU A 31 5.90 -4.39 0.36
CA LEU A 31 4.99 -4.31 -0.78
C LEU A 31 4.82 -2.87 -1.28
N VAL A 32 4.67 -1.88 -0.39
CA VAL A 32 4.60 -0.47 -0.77
C VAL A 32 5.90 0.01 -1.43
N VAL A 33 7.05 -0.42 -0.92
CA VAL A 33 8.36 -0.12 -1.51
C VAL A 33 8.48 -0.74 -2.91
N LEU A 34 8.10 -2.01 -3.08
CA LEU A 34 8.15 -2.68 -4.37
C LEU A 34 7.22 -2.00 -5.40
N LYS A 35 6.04 -1.56 -4.96
CA LYS A 35 5.11 -0.77 -5.78
C LYS A 35 5.80 0.47 -6.35
N SER A 36 6.47 1.25 -5.50
CA SER A 36 7.10 2.51 -5.92
C SER A 36 8.34 2.29 -6.80
N GLN A 37 9.08 1.20 -6.59
CA GLN A 37 10.31 0.92 -7.32
C GLN A 37 10.10 0.19 -8.66
N LEU A 38 9.12 -0.71 -8.74
CA LEU A 38 8.99 -1.65 -9.87
C LEU A 38 7.73 -1.43 -10.72
N TYR A 39 6.71 -0.75 -10.18
CA TYR A 39 5.39 -0.67 -10.80
C TYR A 39 4.88 0.78 -10.92
N ASP A 40 5.79 1.75 -10.99
CA ASP A 40 5.47 3.18 -11.16
C ASP A 40 4.40 3.69 -10.18
N ARG A 41 4.45 3.19 -8.93
CA ARG A 41 3.50 3.51 -7.85
C ARG A 41 2.07 2.99 -8.04
N HIS A 42 1.82 2.15 -9.05
CA HIS A 42 0.51 1.54 -9.31
C HIS A 42 0.39 0.14 -8.72
N TRP A 43 -0.75 -0.18 -8.08
CA TRP A 43 -1.00 -1.51 -7.52
C TRP A 43 -1.44 -2.52 -8.57
N GLU A 44 -2.16 -2.08 -9.60
CA GLU A 44 -2.78 -2.95 -10.60
C GLU A 44 -1.76 -3.84 -11.32
N PRO A 45 -0.63 -3.32 -11.84
CA PRO A 45 0.37 -4.18 -12.49
C PRO A 45 0.97 -5.21 -11.53
N MET A 46 1.18 -4.84 -10.26
CA MET A 46 1.71 -5.75 -9.24
C MET A 46 0.71 -6.87 -8.89
N LEU A 47 -0.57 -6.53 -8.77
CA LEU A 47 -1.64 -7.50 -8.53
C LEU A 47 -1.78 -8.48 -9.69
N ASP A 48 -1.71 -8.00 -10.92
CA ASP A 48 -1.79 -8.84 -12.11
C ASP A 48 -0.61 -9.81 -12.19
N ASP A 49 0.60 -9.34 -11.88
CA ASP A 49 1.80 -10.18 -11.79
C ASP A 49 1.68 -11.28 -10.73
N LEU A 50 1.17 -10.94 -9.53
CA LEU A 50 0.96 -11.91 -8.45
C LEU A 50 -0.11 -12.94 -8.82
N LYS A 51 -1.22 -12.53 -9.46
CA LYS A 51 -2.28 -13.43 -9.93
C LYS A 51 -1.80 -14.36 -11.04
N ASN A 52 -1.04 -13.82 -12.01
CA ASN A 52 -0.44 -14.60 -13.09
C ASN A 52 0.56 -15.63 -12.55
N ARG A 53 1.36 -15.24 -11.55
CA ARG A 53 2.18 -16.18 -10.80
C ARG A 53 1.27 -17.22 -10.17
N LEU A 54 0.35 -16.88 -9.27
CA LEU A 54 -0.52 -17.85 -8.60
C LEU A 54 -1.18 -18.88 -9.54
N ALA A 55 -1.59 -18.47 -10.76
CA ALA A 55 -2.21 -19.33 -11.76
C ALA A 55 -1.23 -20.28 -12.51
N GLY A 56 0.05 -19.93 -12.61
CA GLY A 56 1.01 -20.63 -13.45
C GLY A 56 1.89 -21.67 -12.73
N LYS A 57 1.56 -22.97 -12.84
CA LYS A 57 2.40 -24.18 -12.56
C LYS A 57 2.36 -24.74 -11.11
N PRO A 58 2.87 -25.98 -10.82
CA PRO A 58 2.71 -26.57 -9.50
C PRO A 58 3.68 -25.92 -8.51
N TYR A 59 3.12 -25.04 -7.68
CA TYR A 59 3.84 -24.35 -6.62
C TYR A 59 4.17 -25.28 -5.45
N ILE A 60 5.32 -25.05 -4.82
CA ILE A 60 5.51 -25.46 -3.42
C ILE A 60 4.40 -24.77 -2.62
N PHE A 61 3.56 -25.54 -1.91
CA PHE A 61 2.38 -25.05 -1.17
C PHE A 61 2.61 -23.74 -0.38
N LYS A 62 3.78 -23.60 0.25
CA LYS A 62 4.16 -22.38 1.00
C LYS A 62 4.26 -21.12 0.14
N LEU A 63 4.71 -21.24 -1.11
CA LEU A 63 4.84 -20.10 -2.02
C LEU A 63 3.47 -19.62 -2.51
N ALA A 64 2.56 -20.55 -2.83
CA ALA A 64 1.19 -20.20 -3.20
C ALA A 64 0.48 -19.46 -2.07
N ASN A 65 0.61 -19.93 -0.82
CA ASN A 65 0.04 -19.24 0.34
C ASN A 65 0.62 -17.84 0.52
N ARG A 66 1.94 -17.66 0.39
CA ARG A 66 2.57 -16.33 0.49
C ARG A 66 2.07 -15.36 -0.58
N ILE A 67 1.95 -15.82 -1.83
CA ILE A 67 1.41 -14.99 -2.93
C ILE A 67 -0.04 -14.60 -2.64
N ALA A 68 -0.87 -15.54 -2.16
CA ALA A 68 -2.24 -15.25 -1.78
C ALA A 68 -2.32 -14.23 -0.63
N ASP A 69 -1.49 -14.39 0.39
CA ASP A 69 -1.40 -13.45 1.52
C ASP A 69 -0.96 -12.05 1.05
N ASP A 70 0.00 -11.96 0.14
CA ASP A 70 0.47 -10.69 -0.41
C ASP A 70 -0.59 -9.99 -1.26
N ILE A 71 -1.38 -10.74 -2.04
CA ILE A 71 -2.55 -10.18 -2.74
C ILE A 71 -3.53 -9.56 -1.73
N GLN A 72 -3.85 -10.27 -0.65
CA GLN A 72 -4.76 -9.75 0.39
C GLN A 72 -4.20 -8.51 1.11
N ARG A 73 -2.88 -8.46 1.36
CA ARG A 73 -2.21 -7.28 1.92
C ARG A 73 -2.32 -6.09 0.98
N ILE A 74 -2.02 -6.28 -0.31
CA ILE A 74 -2.12 -5.21 -1.31
C ILE A 74 -3.55 -4.68 -1.41
N GLU A 75 -4.57 -5.54 -1.40
CA GLU A 75 -5.96 -5.09 -1.45
C GLU A 75 -6.33 -4.20 -0.26
N LYS A 76 -5.85 -4.50 0.95
CA LYS A 76 -6.05 -3.66 2.14
C LYS A 76 -5.32 -2.32 2.03
N LEU A 77 -4.07 -2.35 1.58
CA LEU A 77 -3.25 -1.14 1.40
C LEU A 77 -3.87 -0.21 0.35
N ARG A 78 -4.28 -0.77 -0.79
CA ARG A 78 -4.97 -0.06 -1.86
C ARG A 78 -6.28 0.55 -1.37
N LEU A 79 -7.09 -0.20 -0.61
CA LEU A 79 -8.34 0.34 -0.06
C LEU A 79 -8.08 1.56 0.82
N PHE A 80 -7.04 1.53 1.66
CA PHE A 80 -6.66 2.67 2.49
C PHE A 80 -6.23 3.87 1.64
N GLU A 81 -5.37 3.66 0.62
CA GLU A 81 -4.98 4.71 -0.32
C GLU A 81 -6.18 5.32 -1.05
N ASP A 82 -7.11 4.49 -1.51
CA ASP A 82 -8.33 4.93 -2.22
C ASP A 82 -9.28 5.72 -1.31
N GLN A 83 -9.41 5.33 -0.04
CA GLN A 83 -10.25 6.01 0.96
C GLN A 83 -9.68 7.36 1.36
N HIS A 84 -8.36 7.44 1.54
CA HIS A 84 -7.68 8.63 2.02
C HIS A 84 -7.12 9.51 0.90
N LYS A 85 -7.13 9.06 -0.36
CA LYS A 85 -6.56 9.77 -1.52
C LYS A 85 -5.08 10.11 -1.33
N VAL A 86 -4.32 9.11 -0.88
CA VAL A 86 -2.88 9.20 -0.64
C VAL A 86 -2.12 8.07 -1.32
N ASP A 87 -0.81 8.26 -1.52
CA ASP A 87 0.11 7.18 -1.86
C ASP A 87 0.96 6.86 -0.63
N LEU A 88 0.85 5.63 -0.10
CA LEU A 88 1.59 5.21 1.08
C LEU A 88 3.10 5.25 0.87
N SER A 89 3.58 5.19 -0.38
CA SER A 89 5.01 5.29 -0.68
C SER A 89 5.60 6.67 -0.39
N ASP A 90 4.76 7.71 -0.26
CA ASP A 90 5.22 9.04 0.17
C ASP A 90 5.48 9.13 1.69
N TYR A 91 5.07 8.11 2.47
CA TYR A 91 5.18 8.08 3.94
C TYR A 91 6.08 6.97 4.48
N ILE A 92 6.68 6.17 3.60
CA ILE A 92 7.57 5.07 3.97
C ILE A 92 8.99 5.40 3.49
N GLU A 93 9.92 5.52 4.43
CA GLU A 93 11.34 5.65 4.13
C GLU A 93 11.99 4.27 3.97
N LEU A 94 12.82 4.14 2.94
CA LEU A 94 13.80 3.06 2.82
C LEU A 94 14.96 3.37 3.77
N HIS A 95 15.09 2.61 4.85
CA HIS A 95 16.29 2.60 5.69
C HIS A 95 17.24 1.48 5.26
#